data_AF-A0A373CPY0-F1
#
_entry.id   AF-A0A373CPY0-F1
#
_cell.length_a   1.000
_cell.length_b   1.000
_cell.length_c   1.000
_cell.angle_alpha   90.00
_cell.angle_beta   90.00
_cell.angle_gamma   90.00
#
_symmetry.space_group_name_H-M   'P 1'
#
loop_
_entity.id
_entity.type
_entity.pdbx_description
1 polymer ?
#
loop_
_entity_poly.entity_id
_entity_poly.type
_entity_poly.pdbx_seq_one_letter_code
_entity_poly.pdbx_strand_id
1 'polypeptide(L)'
;MIESSTPAMKGEKTKYRLAAAMKECMKTTPVDAITVRQITERCGVTRQTFYRNFLDKYDLINWYFDKLLARSFEHMGRGTTVLDSLEKKFTYIQEEKAFFAAAFRYDRQNSLREHDFKLILAFYENLIREKSGRPASPEIHFLLEMYCQGSITMTVKWVLGGMDLTPSQFAGLLVRAMPAALRDLFLEFHLLS
;
A
#
# COMPACT_ATOMS: atom_id res chain seq x y z
N MET A 1 -29.11 9.35 25.14
CA MET A 1 -27.96 8.44 25.28
C MET A 1 -26.81 9.04 24.49
N ILE A 2 -25.75 9.44 25.18
CA ILE A 2 -24.55 10.03 24.57
C ILE A 2 -23.65 8.85 24.18
N GLU A 3 -23.41 8.66 22.88
CA GLU A 3 -22.43 7.69 22.38
C GLU A 3 -21.03 8.08 22.86
N SER A 4 -20.58 7.43 23.93
CA SER A 4 -19.22 7.50 24.45
C SER A 4 -18.27 6.78 23.48
N SER A 5 -17.83 7.49 22.45
CA SER A 5 -16.78 7.02 21.55
C SER A 5 -15.45 6.88 22.29
N THR A 6 -14.95 5.65 22.37
CA THR A 6 -13.72 5.21 23.06
C THR A 6 -12.48 5.99 22.56
N PRO A 7 -11.46 6.26 23.40
CA PRO A 7 -10.28 7.04 23.01
C PRO A 7 -9.54 6.52 21.77
N ALA A 8 -9.51 5.19 21.60
CA ALA A 8 -8.94 4.52 20.41
C ALA A 8 -9.69 4.91 19.11
N MET A 9 -11.02 4.95 19.12
CA MET A 9 -11.83 5.39 17.98
C MET A 9 -11.65 6.88 17.67
N LYS A 10 -11.47 7.73 18.69
CA LYS A 10 -11.20 9.17 18.50
C LYS A 10 -9.85 9.43 17.84
N GLY A 11 -8.82 8.66 18.21
CA GLY A 11 -7.49 8.71 17.59
C GLY A 11 -7.55 8.38 16.11
N GLU A 12 -8.20 7.27 15.76
CA GLU A 12 -8.30 6.81 14.38
C GLU A 12 -9.14 7.75 13.50
N LYS A 13 -10.24 8.30 14.02
CA LYS A 13 -11.02 9.33 13.31
C LYS A 13 -10.19 10.58 12.97
N THR A 14 -9.28 10.97 13.85
CA THR A 14 -8.38 12.11 13.61
C THR A 14 -7.36 11.80 12.51
N LYS A 15 -6.81 10.57 12.50
CA LYS A 15 -5.90 10.12 11.44
C LYS A 15 -6.53 10.16 10.05
N TYR A 16 -7.78 9.70 9.91
CA TYR A 16 -8.49 9.79 8.63
C TYR A 16 -8.79 11.24 8.19
N ARG A 17 -9.12 12.14 9.13
CA ARG A 17 -9.29 13.57 8.80
C ARG A 17 -7.99 14.21 8.30
N LEU A 18 -6.86 13.86 8.92
CA LEU A 18 -5.54 14.30 8.46
C LEU A 18 -5.20 13.75 7.07
N ALA A 19 -5.52 12.48 6.79
CA ALA A 19 -5.35 11.88 5.46
C ALA A 19 -6.21 12.58 4.39
N ALA A 20 -7.47 12.88 4.71
CA ALA A 20 -8.35 13.64 3.83
C ALA A 20 -7.80 15.06 3.56
N ALA A 21 -7.30 15.74 4.59
CA ALA A 21 -6.66 17.05 4.41
C ALA A 21 -5.40 16.97 3.52
N MET A 22 -4.58 15.93 3.69
CA MET A 22 -3.42 15.70 2.82
C MET A 22 -3.84 15.45 1.37
N LYS A 23 -4.86 14.64 1.14
CA LYS A 23 -5.43 14.38 -0.19
C LYS A 23 -5.87 15.67 -0.88
N GLU A 24 -6.54 16.57 -0.16
CA GLU A 24 -6.91 17.87 -0.70
C GLU A 24 -5.70 18.76 -1.01
N CYS A 25 -4.66 18.75 -0.19
CA CYS A 25 -3.41 19.48 -0.48
C CYS A 25 -2.71 18.94 -1.73
N MET A 26 -2.69 17.61 -1.92
CA MET A 26 -2.05 16.96 -3.07
C MET A 26 -2.72 17.26 -4.42
N LYS A 27 -3.96 17.79 -4.43
CA LYS A 27 -4.63 18.20 -5.68
C LYS A 27 -3.92 19.37 -6.37
N THR A 28 -3.25 20.23 -5.60
CA THR A 28 -2.64 21.47 -6.12
C THR A 28 -1.16 21.61 -5.80
N THR A 29 -0.64 20.82 -4.86
CA THR A 29 0.73 20.97 -4.35
C THR A 29 1.46 19.63 -4.40
N PRO A 30 2.67 19.57 -4.99
CA PRO A 30 3.52 18.38 -4.93
C PRO A 30 3.83 17.94 -3.49
N VAL A 31 3.96 16.63 -3.28
CA VAL A 31 4.11 16.03 -1.93
C VAL A 31 5.27 16.64 -1.13
N ASP A 32 6.41 16.88 -1.77
CA ASP A 32 7.61 17.47 -1.17
C ASP A 32 7.42 18.94 -0.76
N ALA A 33 6.57 19.69 -1.46
CA ALA A 33 6.24 21.08 -1.14
C ALA A 33 5.13 21.23 -0.07
N ILE A 34 4.32 20.19 0.20
CA ILE A 34 3.29 20.25 1.24
C ILE A 34 3.93 20.35 2.63
N THR A 35 3.44 21.25 3.47
CA THR A 35 3.89 21.41 4.86
C THR A 35 2.87 20.83 5.85
N VAL A 36 3.36 20.40 7.02
CA VAL A 36 2.48 19.99 8.14
C VAL A 36 1.49 21.11 8.49
N ARG A 37 1.93 22.37 8.40
CA ARG A 37 1.07 23.54 8.62
C ARG A 37 -0.15 23.53 7.71
N GLN A 38 0.04 23.41 6.39
CA GLN A 38 -1.07 23.37 5.41
C GLN A 38 -2.04 22.22 5.69
N ILE A 39 -1.52 21.03 6.03
CA ILE A 39 -2.36 19.87 6.39
C ILE A 39 -3.20 20.19 7.62
N THR A 40 -2.57 20.74 8.67
CA THR A 40 -3.25 21.02 9.95
C THR A 40 -4.28 22.15 9.83
N GLU A 41 -3.97 23.21 9.09
CA GLU A 41 -4.90 24.32 8.80
C GLU A 41 -6.12 23.79 8.05
N ARG A 42 -5.92 22.96 7.02
CA ARG A 42 -7.01 22.37 6.25
C ARG A 42 -7.83 21.36 7.07
N CYS A 43 -7.19 20.59 7.94
CA CYS A 43 -7.87 19.62 8.80
C CYS A 43 -8.62 20.28 9.98
N GLY A 44 -8.25 21.51 10.36
CA GLY A 44 -8.76 22.20 11.55
C GLY A 44 -8.23 21.59 12.85
N VAL A 45 -6.94 21.25 12.91
CA VAL A 45 -6.27 20.73 14.12
C VAL A 45 -4.94 21.45 14.37
N THR A 46 -4.35 21.27 15.55
CA THR A 46 -3.03 21.85 15.87
C THR A 46 -1.88 21.00 15.32
N ARG A 47 -0.69 21.60 15.13
CA ARG A 47 0.55 20.85 14.82
C ARG A 47 0.88 19.81 15.88
N GLN A 48 0.66 20.11 17.15
CA GLN A 48 0.81 19.12 18.24
C GLN A 48 -0.11 17.91 18.05
N THR A 49 -1.34 18.12 17.55
CA THR A 49 -2.26 17.03 17.22
C THR A 49 -1.77 16.22 16.03
N PHE A 50 -1.17 16.84 15.02
CA PHE A 50 -0.51 16.12 13.93
C PHE A 50 0.61 15.22 14.47
N TYR A 51 1.56 15.78 15.21
CA TYR A 51 2.74 15.05 15.68
C TYR A 51 2.43 13.98 16.74
N ARG A 52 1.27 14.05 17.39
CA ARG A 52 0.76 12.94 18.23
C ARG A 52 0.33 11.73 17.40
N ASN A 53 0.01 11.93 16.11
CA ASN A 53 -0.51 10.88 15.24
C ASN A 53 0.51 10.38 14.20
N PHE A 54 1.39 11.27 13.72
CA PHE A 54 2.34 11.00 12.64
C PHE A 54 3.66 11.71 12.87
N LEU A 55 4.76 11.06 12.49
CA LEU A 55 6.11 11.64 12.58
C LEU A 55 6.27 12.78 11.58
N ASP A 56 5.80 12.57 10.35
CA ASP A 56 5.82 13.54 9.26
C ASP A 56 4.69 13.28 8.25
N LYS A 57 4.69 14.00 7.12
CA LYS A 57 3.69 13.85 6.06
C LYS A 57 3.83 12.54 5.26
N TYR A 58 5.01 11.92 5.25
CA TYR A 58 5.25 10.65 4.57
C TYR A 58 4.73 9.49 5.39
N ASP A 59 4.94 9.52 6.71
CA ASP A 59 4.34 8.60 7.68
C ASP A 59 2.80 8.61 7.59
N LEU A 60 2.18 9.79 7.44
CA LEU A 60 0.74 9.91 7.16
C LEU A 60 0.32 9.17 5.87
N ILE A 61 1.07 9.35 4.78
CA ILE A 61 0.78 8.72 3.48
C ILE A 61 0.91 7.20 3.60
N ASN A 62 2.00 6.75 4.20
CA ASN A 62 2.33 5.33 4.40
C ASN A 62 1.28 4.66 5.29
N TRP A 63 0.89 5.29 6.41
CA TRP A 63 -0.19 4.80 7.26
C TRP A 63 -1.52 4.67 6.52
N TYR A 64 -1.87 5.64 5.66
CA TYR A 64 -3.10 5.57 4.89
C TYR A 64 -3.06 4.43 3.86
N PHE A 65 -1.91 4.20 3.24
CA PHE A 65 -1.68 3.06 2.37
C PHE A 65 -1.73 1.72 3.11
N ASP A 66 -1.24 1.63 4.34
CA ASP A 66 -1.32 0.41 5.16
C ASP A 66 -2.76 -0.03 5.38
N LYS A 67 -3.68 0.93 5.56
CA LYS A 67 -5.11 0.63 5.70
C LYS A 67 -5.71 0.02 4.44
N LEU A 68 -5.23 0.45 3.27
CA LEU A 68 -5.61 -0.12 1.99
C LEU A 68 -5.04 -1.54 1.82
N LEU A 69 -3.73 -1.71 2.08
CA LEU A 69 -3.08 -3.02 1.96
C LEU A 69 -3.67 -4.05 2.91
N ALA A 70 -3.90 -3.69 4.18
CA ALA A 70 -4.49 -4.58 5.16
C ALA A 70 -5.83 -5.15 4.67
N ARG A 71 -6.70 -4.31 4.08
CA ARG A 71 -7.98 -4.73 3.50
C ARG A 71 -7.84 -5.56 2.23
N SER A 72 -6.78 -5.32 1.45
CA SER A 72 -6.56 -5.98 0.16
C SER A 72 -6.05 -7.40 0.34
N PHE A 73 -5.21 -7.64 1.36
CA PHE A 73 -4.53 -8.92 1.60
C PHE A 73 -5.10 -9.74 2.76
N GLU A 74 -6.13 -9.24 3.47
CA GLU A 74 -6.70 -9.84 4.70
C GLU A 74 -7.04 -11.33 4.60
N HIS A 75 -7.53 -11.78 3.43
CA HIS A 75 -8.02 -13.15 3.21
C HIS A 75 -7.13 -13.99 2.30
N MET A 76 -5.96 -13.47 1.92
CA MET A 76 -5.07 -14.19 1.00
C MET A 76 -4.61 -15.50 1.64
N GLY A 77 -4.75 -16.60 0.88
CA GLY A 77 -4.42 -17.93 1.35
C GLY A 77 -5.40 -18.51 2.38
N ARG A 78 -6.52 -17.80 2.62
CA ARG A 78 -7.66 -18.14 3.49
C ARG A 78 -8.99 -17.89 2.77
N GLY A 79 -9.03 -18.14 1.45
CA GLY A 79 -10.23 -17.99 0.62
C GLY A 79 -10.06 -17.05 -0.58
N THR A 80 -8.98 -16.25 -0.63
CA THR A 80 -8.62 -15.46 -1.81
C THR A 80 -7.20 -15.76 -2.30
N THR A 81 -6.99 -15.57 -3.59
CA THR A 81 -5.71 -15.79 -4.29
C THR A 81 -4.84 -14.53 -4.30
N VAL A 82 -3.62 -14.66 -4.81
CA VAL A 82 -2.75 -13.52 -5.14
C VAL A 82 -3.42 -12.59 -6.16
N LEU A 83 -4.09 -13.17 -7.16
CA LEU A 83 -4.79 -12.38 -8.18
C LEU A 83 -5.89 -11.53 -7.55
N ASP A 84 -6.75 -12.12 -6.72
CA ASP A 84 -7.87 -11.42 -6.07
C ASP A 84 -7.38 -10.25 -5.21
N SER A 85 -6.30 -10.47 -4.47
CA SER A 85 -5.76 -9.47 -3.55
C SER A 85 -5.05 -8.33 -4.30
N LEU A 86 -4.35 -8.65 -5.39
CA LEU A 86 -3.76 -7.66 -6.29
C LEU A 86 -4.84 -6.85 -6.98
N GLU A 87 -5.88 -7.49 -7.52
CA GLU A 87 -7.02 -6.82 -8.13
C GLU A 87 -7.68 -5.86 -7.13
N LYS A 88 -7.94 -6.32 -5.90
CA LYS A 88 -8.50 -5.48 -4.83
C LYS A 88 -7.59 -4.29 -4.49
N LYS A 89 -6.27 -4.51 -4.38
CA LYS A 89 -5.27 -3.44 -4.18
C LYS A 89 -5.38 -2.40 -5.30
N PHE A 90 -5.36 -2.82 -6.55
CA PHE A 90 -5.38 -1.90 -7.69
C PHE A 90 -6.72 -1.21 -7.89
N THR A 91 -7.84 -1.85 -7.52
CA THR A 91 -9.16 -1.21 -7.51
C THR A 91 -9.18 -0.05 -6.52
N TYR A 92 -8.69 -0.23 -5.29
CA TYR A 92 -8.59 0.89 -4.34
C TYR A 92 -7.63 1.99 -4.80
N ILE A 93 -6.50 1.62 -5.40
CA ILE A 93 -5.57 2.60 -5.98
C ILE A 93 -6.26 3.39 -7.10
N GLN A 94 -7.12 2.76 -7.90
CA GLN A 94 -7.88 3.42 -8.97
C GLN A 94 -8.96 4.35 -8.43
N GLU A 95 -9.71 3.95 -7.40
CA GLU A 95 -10.71 4.78 -6.72
C GLU A 95 -10.09 6.06 -6.13
N GLU A 96 -8.84 5.97 -5.69
CA GLU A 96 -8.07 7.04 -5.06
C GLU A 96 -6.91 7.54 -5.96
N LYS A 97 -7.07 7.43 -7.29
CA LYS A 97 -5.97 7.61 -8.27
C LYS A 97 -5.18 8.91 -8.10
N ALA A 98 -5.86 10.03 -7.87
CA ALA A 98 -5.18 11.33 -7.72
C ALA A 98 -4.22 11.35 -6.52
N PHE A 99 -4.65 10.77 -5.39
CA PHE A 99 -3.84 10.68 -4.17
C PHE A 99 -2.64 9.77 -4.40
N PHE A 100 -2.87 8.55 -4.88
CA PHE A 100 -1.81 7.57 -5.06
C PHE A 100 -0.85 7.95 -6.19
N ALA A 101 -1.32 8.61 -7.25
CA ALA A 101 -0.44 9.15 -8.29
C ALA A 101 0.50 10.22 -7.73
N ALA A 102 0.00 11.12 -6.88
CA ALA A 102 0.84 12.12 -6.22
C ALA A 102 1.85 11.46 -5.27
N ALA A 103 1.40 10.49 -4.46
CA ALA A 103 2.24 9.77 -3.51
C ALA A 103 3.33 8.92 -4.18
N PHE A 104 2.98 8.13 -5.20
CA PHE A 104 3.92 7.30 -5.96
C PHE A 104 4.85 8.13 -6.85
N ARG A 105 4.54 9.40 -7.17
CA ARG A 105 5.48 10.27 -7.91
C ARG A 105 6.69 10.66 -7.06
N TYR A 106 6.52 10.77 -5.74
CA TYR A 106 7.61 11.06 -4.84
C TYR A 106 8.49 9.81 -4.65
N ASP A 107 9.78 9.95 -4.91
CA ASP A 107 10.77 8.86 -4.90
C ASP A 107 12.08 9.30 -4.24
N ARG A 108 11.96 9.78 -2.99
CA ARG A 108 13.12 10.06 -2.13
C ARG A 108 12.89 9.35 -0.79
N GLN A 109 13.48 9.87 0.28
CA GLN A 109 13.40 9.27 1.61
C GLN A 109 11.95 9.07 2.08
N ASN A 110 11.67 7.88 2.64
CA ASN A 110 10.36 7.47 3.17
C ASN A 110 9.25 7.46 2.09
N SER A 111 9.60 7.20 0.83
CA SER A 111 8.63 7.18 -0.26
C SER A 111 7.62 6.04 -0.11
N LEU A 112 6.43 6.25 -0.69
CA LEU A 112 5.42 5.20 -0.77
C LEU A 112 5.94 3.98 -1.56
N ARG A 113 6.84 4.17 -2.52
CA ARG A 113 7.45 3.08 -3.31
C ARG A 113 8.27 2.15 -2.42
N GLU A 114 9.16 2.73 -1.62
CA GLU A 114 10.00 2.00 -0.69
C GLU A 114 9.16 1.29 0.37
N HIS A 115 8.12 1.97 0.87
CA HIS A 115 7.20 1.43 1.86
C HIS A 115 6.37 0.26 1.32
N ASP A 116 5.79 0.39 0.12
CA ASP A 116 5.03 -0.67 -0.55
C ASP A 116 5.92 -1.90 -0.84
N PHE A 117 7.15 -1.67 -1.32
CA PHE A 117 8.13 -2.75 -1.50
C PHE A 117 8.38 -3.53 -0.21
N LYS A 118 8.73 -2.84 0.88
CA LYS A 118 9.03 -3.46 2.18
C LYS A 118 7.84 -4.25 2.71
N LEU A 119 6.63 -3.71 2.60
CA LEU A 119 5.43 -4.38 3.09
C LEU A 119 5.07 -5.62 2.29
N ILE A 120 5.11 -5.54 0.96
CA ILE A 120 4.75 -6.68 0.11
C ILE A 120 5.80 -7.79 0.22
N LEU A 121 7.08 -7.44 0.27
CA LEU A 121 8.16 -8.42 0.48
C LEU A 121 7.97 -9.13 1.83
N ALA A 122 7.85 -8.38 2.92
CA ALA A 122 7.65 -8.94 4.25
C ALA A 122 6.37 -9.78 4.35
N PHE A 123 5.29 -9.35 3.68
CA PHE A 123 4.05 -10.11 3.61
C PHE A 123 4.26 -11.49 2.97
N TYR A 124 4.92 -11.56 1.80
CA TYR A 124 5.18 -12.83 1.14
C TYR A 124 6.15 -13.72 1.92
N GLU A 125 7.19 -13.15 2.53
CA GLU A 125 8.12 -13.91 3.39
C GLU A 125 7.41 -14.52 4.60
N ASN A 126 6.50 -13.76 5.23
CA ASN A 126 5.69 -14.24 6.34
C ASN A 126 4.74 -15.35 5.88
N LEU A 127 4.14 -15.21 4.71
CA LEU A 127 3.24 -16.21 4.13
C LEU A 127 3.98 -17.52 3.78
N ILE A 128 5.17 -17.43 3.18
CA ILE A 128 6.03 -18.59 2.91
C ILE A 128 6.39 -19.29 4.22
N ARG A 129 6.73 -18.52 5.27
CA ARG A 129 7.05 -19.07 6.58
C ARG A 129 5.86 -19.73 7.25
N GLU A 130 4.68 -19.14 7.17
CA GLU A 130 3.43 -19.71 7.70
C GLU A 130 3.07 -21.03 7.01
N LYS A 131 3.20 -21.10 5.67
CA LYS A 131 2.81 -22.27 4.88
C LYS A 131 3.85 -23.40 4.89
N SER A 132 5.14 -23.08 4.93
CA SER A 132 6.22 -24.08 4.87
C SER A 132 6.85 -24.43 6.23
N GLY A 133 6.59 -23.65 7.27
CA GLY A 133 7.23 -23.78 8.59
C GLY A 133 8.68 -23.31 8.64
N ARG A 134 9.23 -22.74 7.55
CA ARG A 134 10.62 -22.27 7.44
C ARG A 134 10.71 -20.97 6.64
N PRO A 135 11.76 -20.15 6.83
CA PRO A 135 11.98 -18.98 5.97
C PRO A 135 12.18 -19.39 4.51
N ALA A 136 11.95 -18.45 3.59
CA ALA A 136 12.28 -18.62 2.18
C ALA A 136 13.76 -19.00 2.01
N SER A 137 14.06 -19.87 1.04
CA SER A 137 15.46 -20.13 0.67
C SER A 137 16.09 -18.86 0.08
N PRO A 138 17.43 -18.73 0.08
CA PRO A 138 18.10 -17.57 -0.52
C PRO A 138 17.70 -17.32 -1.98
N GLU A 139 17.49 -18.39 -2.75
CA GLU A 139 17.02 -18.29 -4.14
C GLU A 139 15.60 -17.75 -4.24
N ILE A 140 14.66 -18.29 -3.45
CA ILE A 140 13.27 -17.82 -3.42
C ILE A 140 13.20 -16.37 -2.95
N HIS A 141 13.98 -16.00 -1.94
CA HIS A 141 14.07 -14.62 -1.46
C HIS A 141 14.58 -13.67 -2.56
N PHE A 142 15.66 -14.03 -3.27
CA PHE A 142 16.17 -13.24 -4.40
C PHE A 142 15.12 -13.05 -5.50
N LEU A 143 14.42 -14.13 -5.90
CA LEU A 143 13.37 -14.05 -6.91
C LEU A 143 12.21 -13.17 -6.43
N LEU A 144 11.86 -13.26 -5.15
CA LEU A 144 10.76 -12.50 -4.55
C LEU A 144 11.08 -11.02 -4.49
N GLU A 145 12.30 -10.66 -4.11
CA GLU A 145 12.79 -9.28 -4.12
C GLU A 145 12.74 -8.69 -5.54
N MET A 146 13.31 -9.39 -6.53
CA MET A 146 13.26 -9.00 -7.95
C MET A 146 11.82 -8.80 -8.43
N TYR A 147 10.93 -9.75 -8.14
CA TYR A 147 9.53 -9.68 -8.53
C TYR A 147 8.80 -8.50 -7.88
N CYS A 148 9.05 -8.24 -6.59
CA CYS A 148 8.46 -7.09 -5.88
C CYS A 148 8.96 -5.77 -6.47
N GLN A 149 10.26 -5.62 -6.71
CA GLN A 149 10.82 -4.40 -7.31
C GLN A 149 10.23 -4.12 -8.70
N GLY A 150 10.13 -5.14 -9.55
CA GLY A 150 9.49 -5.04 -10.87
C GLY A 150 8.00 -4.66 -10.75
N SER A 151 7.29 -5.28 -9.81
CA SER A 151 5.87 -5.01 -9.57
C SER A 151 5.61 -3.58 -9.10
N ILE A 152 6.44 -3.03 -8.21
CA ILE A 152 6.34 -1.62 -7.77
C ILE A 152 6.62 -0.68 -8.93
N THR A 153 7.65 -0.95 -9.72
CA THR A 153 7.99 -0.15 -10.91
C THR A 153 6.84 -0.10 -11.90
N MET A 154 6.23 -1.24 -12.18
CA MET A 154 5.07 -1.33 -13.07
C MET A 154 3.83 -0.66 -12.46
N THR A 155 3.63 -0.78 -11.15
CA THR A 155 2.53 -0.10 -10.43
C THR A 155 2.64 1.42 -10.58
N VAL A 156 3.83 1.98 -10.38
CA VAL A 156 4.09 3.41 -10.59
C VAL A 156 3.74 3.82 -12.03
N LYS A 157 4.20 3.06 -13.03
CA LYS A 157 3.90 3.36 -14.44
C LYS A 157 2.40 3.32 -14.71
N TRP A 158 1.67 2.38 -14.12
CA TRP A 158 0.23 2.22 -14.31
C TRP A 158 -0.55 3.38 -13.67
N VAL A 159 -0.26 3.68 -12.40
CA VAL A 159 -0.92 4.76 -11.66
C VAL A 159 -0.69 6.13 -12.31
N LEU A 160 0.52 6.37 -12.82
CA LEU A 160 0.86 7.63 -13.49
C LEU A 160 0.31 7.75 -14.93
N GLY A 161 -0.47 6.77 -15.39
CA GLY A 161 -1.14 6.82 -16.70
C GLY A 161 -0.29 6.35 -17.88
N GLY A 162 0.83 5.67 -17.62
CA GLY A 162 1.66 5.08 -18.67
C GLY A 162 1.12 3.75 -19.24
N MET A 163 -0.08 3.33 -18.83
CA MET A 163 -0.76 2.11 -19.27
C MET A 163 -2.27 2.30 -19.22
N ASP A 164 -2.97 1.79 -20.23
CA ASP A 164 -4.44 1.75 -20.31
C ASP A 164 -4.93 0.33 -20.01
N LEU A 165 -4.98 -0.01 -18.73
CA LEU A 165 -5.35 -1.33 -18.22
C LEU A 165 -6.32 -1.18 -17.05
N THR A 166 -7.33 -2.03 -16.97
CA THR A 166 -8.17 -2.15 -15.76
C THR A 166 -7.36 -2.76 -14.60
N PRO A 167 -7.80 -2.58 -13.34
CA PRO A 167 -7.17 -3.22 -12.18
C PRO A 167 -6.95 -4.72 -12.35
N SER A 168 -7.97 -5.44 -12.84
CA SER A 168 -7.92 -6.89 -13.08
C SER A 168 -6.91 -7.26 -14.17
N GLN A 169 -6.90 -6.53 -15.30
CA GLN A 169 -5.93 -6.77 -16.38
C GLN A 169 -4.48 -6.56 -15.91
N PHE A 170 -4.25 -5.51 -15.13
CA PHE A 170 -2.93 -5.20 -14.58
C PHE A 170 -2.50 -6.25 -13.54
N ALA A 171 -3.39 -6.63 -12.62
CA ALA A 171 -3.15 -7.70 -11.65
C ALA A 171 -2.78 -9.02 -12.35
N GLY A 172 -3.52 -9.39 -13.40
CA GLY A 172 -3.27 -10.59 -14.19
C GLY A 172 -1.91 -10.57 -14.89
N LEU A 173 -1.44 -9.41 -15.38
CA LEU A 173 -0.09 -9.28 -15.94
C LEU A 173 0.99 -9.48 -14.89
N LEU A 174 0.82 -8.95 -13.68
CA LEU A 174 1.77 -9.16 -12.59
C LEU A 174 1.83 -10.62 -12.18
N VAL A 175 0.69 -11.29 -12.01
CA VAL A 175 0.66 -12.74 -11.72
C VAL A 175 1.35 -13.55 -12.82
N ARG A 176 1.12 -13.23 -14.10
CA ARG A 176 1.81 -13.89 -15.23
C ARG A 176 3.31 -13.63 -15.27
N ALA A 177 3.76 -12.49 -14.78
CA ALA A 177 5.18 -12.12 -14.74
C ALA A 177 5.94 -12.80 -13.59
N MET A 178 5.26 -13.56 -12.72
CA MET A 178 5.89 -14.24 -11.59
C MET A 178 6.94 -15.26 -12.09
N PRO A 179 8.17 -15.22 -11.57
CA PRO A 179 9.19 -16.22 -11.86
C PRO A 179 8.68 -17.65 -11.63
N ALA A 180 9.08 -18.59 -12.49
CA ALA A 180 8.54 -19.95 -12.48
C ALA A 180 8.63 -20.63 -11.10
N ALA A 181 9.81 -20.58 -10.45
CA ALA A 181 9.98 -21.17 -9.12
C ALA A 181 9.08 -20.55 -8.04
N LEU A 182 8.80 -19.23 -8.12
CA LEU A 182 7.85 -18.58 -7.20
C LEU A 182 6.40 -18.99 -7.50
N ARG A 183 6.04 -19.04 -8.79
CA ARG A 183 4.70 -19.44 -9.22
C ARG A 183 4.40 -20.87 -8.79
N ASP A 184 5.34 -21.79 -9.01
CA ASP A 184 5.19 -23.19 -8.67
C ASP A 184 5.04 -23.35 -7.14
N LEU A 185 5.87 -22.66 -6.35
CA LEU A 185 5.73 -22.59 -4.89
C LEU A 185 4.37 -22.04 -4.44
N PHE A 186 3.86 -20.99 -5.10
CA PHE A 186 2.58 -20.38 -4.72
C PHE A 186 1.39 -21.25 -5.14
N LEU A 187 1.51 -22.05 -6.20
CA LEU A 187 0.54 -23.08 -6.56
C LEU A 187 0.51 -24.20 -5.51
N GLU A 188 1.66 -24.66 -5.03
CA GLU A 188 1.76 -25.63 -3.93
C GLU A 188 1.08 -25.12 -2.64
N PHE A 189 1.15 -23.82 -2.38
CA PHE A 189 0.50 -23.19 -1.22
C PHE A 189 -0.99 -22.85 -1.43
N HIS A 190 -1.55 -23.18 -2.59
CA HIS A 190 -2.91 -22.81 -3.01
C HIS A 190 -3.17 -21.30 -2.95
N LEU A 191 -2.14 -20.50 -3.29
CA LEU A 191 -2.21 -19.03 -3.39
C LEU A 191 -2.51 -18.57 -4.82
N LEU A 192 -2.30 -19.44 -5.79
CA LEU A 192 -2.63 -19.27 -7.20
C LEU A 192 -3.61 -20.36 -7.62
N SER A 193 -4.42 -20.05 -8.63
CA SER A 193 -5.37 -20.94 -9.30
C SER A 193 -4.87 -21.35 -10.66
#